data_AF-A0A2V8G3H0-F1
#
_entry.id   AF-A0A2V8G3H0-F1
#
_cell.length_a   1.000
_cell.length_b   1.000
_cell.length_c   1.000
_cell.angle_alpha   90.00
_cell.angle_beta   90.00
_cell.angle_gamma   90.00
#
_symmetry.space_group_name_H-M   'P 1'
#
loop_
_entity.id
_entity.type
_entity.pdbx_description
1 polymer ?
#
loop_
_entity_poly.entity_id
_entity_poly.type
_entity_poly.pdbx_seq_one_letter_code
_entity_poly.pdbx_strand_id
1 'polypeptide(L)'
;MRVSADVETGARTVLSLGGFFNQRFGSDRGVEQARPVVALSVRGRRSTFTFGTVPPRADKTPAGPDRAGPHGLLPPLQRDTLALDRPYEAGFQWTFAGAALRHEMWLVWQRLNTAEHRERFDVGVDAELGAARAVSVPLQLHVVHEGGQLFPSGPVGDSTAAAAGVNVHGRAGPLDR
;
A
#
# COMPACT_ATOMS: atom_id res chain seq x y z
N MET A 1 -14.15 -0.29 -9.43
CA MET A 1 -13.94 -1.59 -10.11
C MET A 1 -12.59 -1.58 -10.80
N ARG A 2 -11.76 -2.60 -10.55
CA ARG A 2 -10.51 -2.85 -11.28
C ARG A 2 -10.66 -4.14 -12.07
N VAL A 3 -10.31 -4.11 -13.35
CA VAL A 3 -10.21 -5.31 -14.21
C VAL A 3 -8.82 -5.31 -14.82
N SER A 4 -8.10 -6.41 -14.68
CA SER A 4 -6.77 -6.57 -15.28
C SER A 4 -6.49 -8.02 -15.63
N ALA A 5 -5.66 -8.22 -16.64
CA ALA A 5 -5.10 -9.50 -17.04
C ALA A 5 -3.59 -9.50 -16.80
N ASP A 6 -3.07 -10.65 -16.36
CA ASP A 6 -1.65 -10.86 -16.13
C ASP A 6 -1.06 -11.64 -17.31
N VAL A 7 0.04 -11.14 -17.86
CA VAL A 7 0.79 -11.77 -18.95
C VAL A 7 2.18 -12.11 -18.41
N GLU A 8 2.52 -13.39 -18.40
CA GLU A 8 3.88 -13.84 -18.10
C GLU A 8 4.81 -13.45 -19.25
N THR A 9 5.78 -12.57 -18.98
CA THR A 9 6.75 -12.10 -19.98
C THR A 9 8.11 -12.80 -19.84
N GLY A 10 8.28 -13.60 -18.79
CA GLY A 10 9.44 -14.46 -18.56
C GLY A 10 9.26 -15.28 -17.28
N ALA A 11 10.24 -16.12 -16.95
CA ALA A 11 10.14 -17.06 -15.82
C ALA A 11 9.92 -16.41 -14.44
N ARG A 12 10.17 -15.10 -14.32
CA ARG A 12 10.05 -14.34 -13.07
C ARG A 12 9.35 -12.99 -13.27
N THR A 13 8.79 -12.74 -14.45
CA THR A 13 8.29 -11.41 -14.80
C THR A 13 6.85 -11.50 -15.26
N VAL A 14 6.00 -10.67 -14.68
CA VAL A 14 4.57 -10.58 -15.01
C VAL A 14 4.24 -9.14 -15.35
N LEU A 15 3.57 -8.95 -16.48
CA LEU A 15 3.01 -7.67 -16.89
C LEU A 15 1.49 -7.71 -16.68
N SER A 16 0.97 -6.85 -15.81
CA SER A 16 -0.47 -6.67 -15.62
C SER A 16 -0.97 -5.49 -16.44
N LEU A 17 -2.02 -5.72 -17.24
CA LEU A 17 -2.66 -4.69 -18.08
C LEU A 17 -4.16 -4.67 -17.83
N GLY A 18 -4.77 -3.49 -17.81
CA GLY A 18 -6.21 -3.37 -17.60
C GLY A 18 -6.72 -1.95 -17.39
N GLY A 19 -7.85 -1.84 -16.70
CA GLY A 19 -8.52 -0.59 -16.42
C GLY A 19 -9.08 -0.53 -15.00
N PHE A 20 -9.04 0.65 -14.43
CA PHE A 20 -9.71 1.01 -13.19
C PHE A 20 -10.81 2.02 -13.50
N PHE A 21 -11.99 1.78 -12.94
CA PHE A 21 -13.17 2.61 -13.08
C PHE A 21 -13.79 2.87 -11.72
N ASN A 22 -14.21 4.10 -11.44
CA ASN A 22 -15.05 4.37 -10.28
C ASN A 22 -16.29 5.18 -10.64
N GLN A 23 -17.29 5.08 -9.77
CA GLN A 23 -18.48 5.91 -9.77
C GLN A 23 -18.68 6.36 -8.33
N ARG A 24 -18.97 7.64 -8.12
CA ARG A 24 -19.29 8.18 -6.80
C ARG A 24 -20.79 8.16 -6.60
N PHE A 25 -21.24 7.79 -5.41
CA PHE A 25 -22.66 7.92 -5.05
C PHE A 25 -23.09 9.39 -5.18
N GLY A 26 -24.20 9.62 -5.88
CA GLY A 26 -24.72 10.97 -6.16
C GLY A 26 -24.12 11.67 -7.39
N SER A 27 -23.30 10.99 -8.20
CA SER A 27 -22.86 11.52 -9.50
C SER A 27 -23.87 11.18 -10.60
N ASP A 28 -24.18 12.16 -11.46
CA ASP A 28 -24.99 11.98 -12.67
C ASP A 28 -24.21 11.27 -13.80
N ARG A 29 -22.91 11.02 -13.60
CA ARG A 29 -22.04 10.31 -14.55
C ARG A 29 -22.01 8.82 -14.23
N GLY A 30 -22.12 8.00 -15.27
CA GLY A 30 -21.98 6.54 -15.16
C GLY A 30 -20.56 6.09 -14.79
N VAL A 31 -19.53 6.90 -15.06
CA VAL A 31 -18.13 6.70 -14.65
C VAL A 31 -17.53 8.06 -14.30
N GLU A 32 -16.99 8.18 -13.09
CA GLU A 32 -16.33 9.40 -12.62
C GLU A 32 -14.85 9.44 -13.00
N GLN A 33 -14.18 8.29 -12.93
CA GLN A 33 -12.76 8.15 -13.27
C GLN A 33 -12.53 6.86 -14.05
N ALA A 34 -11.73 6.95 -15.11
CA ALA A 34 -11.15 5.82 -15.83
C ALA A 34 -9.62 5.99 -15.85
N ARG A 35 -8.88 4.99 -15.35
CA ARG A 35 -7.41 4.97 -15.33
C ARG A 35 -6.88 3.67 -15.91
N PRO A 36 -5.77 3.70 -16.66
CA PRO A 36 -5.12 2.47 -17.10
C PRO A 36 -4.51 1.75 -15.90
N VAL A 37 -4.61 0.42 -15.88
CA VAL A 37 -3.80 -0.43 -15.00
C VAL A 37 -2.64 -0.93 -15.82
N VAL A 38 -1.42 -0.57 -15.43
CA VAL A 38 -0.19 -1.07 -16.05
C VAL A 38 0.81 -1.33 -14.94
N ALA A 39 1.22 -2.58 -14.77
CA ALA A 39 2.20 -2.93 -13.75
C ALA A 39 3.18 -3.99 -14.23
N LEU A 40 4.46 -3.83 -13.90
CA LEU A 40 5.50 -4.82 -14.11
C LEU A 40 5.90 -5.39 -12.76
N SER A 41 5.75 -6.70 -12.59
CA SER A 41 6.15 -7.44 -11.39
C SER A 41 7.33 -8.35 -11.67
N VAL A 42 8.38 -8.26 -10.86
CA VAL A 42 9.54 -9.16 -10.89
C VAL A 42 9.56 -9.98 -9.60
N ARG A 43 9.39 -11.29 -9.74
CA ARG A 43 9.25 -12.27 -8.64
C ARG A 43 10.56 -13.03 -8.41
N GLY A 44 11.12 -12.88 -7.23
CA GLY A 44 12.17 -13.72 -6.68
C GLY A 44 11.59 -14.83 -5.80
N ARG A 45 12.48 -15.64 -5.19
CA ARG A 45 12.07 -16.73 -4.29
C ARG A 45 11.32 -16.24 -3.04
N ARG A 46 11.70 -15.06 -2.55
CA ARG A 46 11.16 -14.46 -1.32
C ARG A 46 10.76 -13.01 -1.49
N SER A 47 11.03 -12.40 -2.64
CA SER A 47 10.81 -10.98 -2.88
C SER A 47 9.94 -10.79 -4.11
N THR A 48 9.06 -9.80 -4.11
CA THR A 48 8.40 -9.33 -5.34
C THR A 48 8.54 -7.82 -5.43
N PHE A 49 9.02 -7.34 -6.56
CA PHE A 49 9.08 -5.93 -6.90
C PHE A 49 7.99 -5.62 -7.92
N THR A 50 7.18 -4.61 -7.68
CA THR A 50 6.12 -4.18 -8.58
C THR A 50 6.29 -2.70 -8.89
N PHE A 51 6.29 -2.34 -10.17
CA PHE A 51 6.30 -0.97 -10.66
C PHE A 51 5.03 -0.69 -11.47
N GLY A 52 4.50 0.53 -11.37
CA GLY A 52 3.24 0.92 -12.03
C GLY A 52 2.07 0.82 -11.07
N THR A 53 0.93 0.27 -11.52
CA THR A 53 -0.28 0.20 -10.68
C THR A 53 -0.15 -0.90 -9.61
N VAL A 54 0.01 -0.48 -8.36
CA VAL A 54 0.20 -1.37 -7.21
C VAL A 54 -1.05 -2.25 -7.02
N PRO A 55 -0.91 -3.58 -6.87
CA PRO A 55 -2.03 -4.46 -6.59
C PRO A 55 -2.55 -4.22 -5.16
N PRO A 56 -3.87 -4.35 -4.92
CA PRO A 56 -4.38 -4.37 -3.56
C PRO A 56 -3.74 -5.52 -2.77
N ARG A 57 -3.49 -5.31 -1.48
CA ARG A 57 -2.94 -6.36 -0.61
C ARG A 57 -3.90 -7.56 -0.60
N ALA A 58 -3.38 -8.72 -1.01
CA ALA A 58 -4.09 -9.99 -0.97
C ALA A 58 -4.07 -10.57 0.46
N ASP A 59 -4.53 -9.82 1.46
CA ASP A 59 -4.55 -10.32 2.83
C ASP A 59 -5.68 -11.35 2.99
N LYS A 60 -5.32 -12.59 3.35
CA LYS A 60 -6.26 -13.71 3.57
C LYS A 60 -6.65 -13.85 5.03
N THR A 61 -6.15 -12.97 5.90
CA THR A 61 -6.37 -13.04 7.34
C THR A 61 -7.72 -12.40 7.69
N PRO A 62 -8.50 -12.93 8.65
CA PRO A 62 -9.80 -12.36 8.99
C PRO A 62 -9.70 -10.87 9.33
N ALA A 63 -10.69 -10.09 8.87
CA ALA A 63 -10.77 -8.67 9.14
C ALA A 63 -10.83 -8.43 10.66
N GLY A 64 -9.99 -7.53 11.15
CA GLY A 64 -9.98 -7.03 12.53
C GLY A 64 -9.77 -5.52 12.51
N PRO A 65 -10.14 -4.79 13.59
CA PRO A 65 -10.07 -3.33 13.61
C PRO A 65 -8.65 -2.81 13.31
N ASP A 66 -7.62 -3.53 13.76
CA ASP A 66 -6.22 -3.16 13.58
C ASP A 66 -5.64 -3.50 12.19
N ARG A 67 -6.44 -4.10 11.28
CA ARG A 67 -5.99 -4.56 9.96
C ARG A 67 -6.85 -4.04 8.81
N ALA A 68 -7.71 -3.06 9.10
CA ALA A 68 -8.57 -2.44 8.10
C ALA A 68 -7.85 -1.41 7.22
N GLY A 69 -6.55 -1.18 7.47
CA GLY A 69 -5.76 -0.19 6.77
C GLY A 69 -5.20 -0.62 5.41
N PRO A 70 -4.99 0.33 4.47
CA PRO A 70 -4.16 0.12 3.29
C PRO A 70 -2.79 -0.43 3.70
N HIS A 71 -2.30 -1.40 2.92
CA HIS A 71 -1.03 -2.10 3.15
C HIS A 71 -0.87 -2.70 4.56
N GLY A 72 -1.96 -2.99 5.28
CA GLY A 72 -1.91 -3.59 6.61
C GLY A 72 -1.51 -2.63 7.74
N LEU A 73 -1.46 -1.32 7.46
CA LEU A 73 -1.19 -0.32 8.49
C LEU A 73 -2.30 -0.28 9.55
N LEU A 74 -1.92 -0.03 10.80
CA LEU A 74 -2.87 0.31 11.86
C LEU A 74 -3.68 1.54 11.43
N PRO A 75 -5.01 1.57 11.68
CA PRO A 75 -5.85 2.73 11.33
C PRO A 75 -5.29 4.09 11.79
N PRO A 76 -4.77 4.26 13.02
CA PRO A 76 -4.22 5.54 13.47
C PRO A 76 -2.97 6.03 12.72
N LEU A 77 -2.28 5.16 12.00
CA LEU A 77 -1.11 5.55 11.18
C LEU A 77 -1.52 6.11 9.81
N GLN A 78 -2.80 5.99 9.47
CA GLN A 78 -3.32 6.54 8.23
C GLN A 78 -3.76 7.98 8.46
N ARG A 79 -3.59 8.77 7.40
CA ARG A 79 -4.31 10.03 7.30
C ARG A 79 -5.67 9.70 6.70
N ASP A 80 -6.76 9.80 7.47
CA ASP A 80 -8.10 9.34 7.07
C ASP A 80 -8.56 9.85 5.68
N THR A 81 -8.10 11.03 5.26
CA THR A 81 -8.42 11.58 3.94
C THR A 81 -7.81 10.77 2.78
N LEU A 82 -6.72 10.04 3.00
CA LEU A 82 -6.12 9.17 2.00
C LEU A 82 -6.98 7.94 1.68
N ALA A 83 -7.77 7.44 2.63
CA ALA A 83 -8.61 6.27 2.40
C ALA A 83 -9.70 6.53 1.33
N LEU A 84 -10.09 7.78 1.12
CA LEU A 84 -11.11 8.19 0.14
C LEU A 84 -10.53 8.46 -1.26
N ASP A 85 -9.23 8.73 -1.37
CA ASP A 85 -8.55 9.12 -2.62
C ASP A 85 -7.68 8.02 -3.24
N ARG A 86 -7.55 6.85 -2.59
CA ARG A 86 -6.63 5.75 -2.96
C ARG A 86 -7.21 4.55 -3.74
N PRO A 87 -8.36 4.58 -4.43
CA PRO A 87 -8.83 3.36 -5.09
C PRO A 87 -7.95 2.96 -6.31
N TYR A 88 -7.03 3.83 -6.72
CA TYR A 88 -6.00 3.61 -7.73
C TYR A 88 -4.65 4.11 -7.22
N GLU A 89 -3.67 3.21 -7.11
CA GLU A 89 -2.32 3.52 -6.63
C GLU A 89 -1.29 3.24 -7.72
N ALA A 90 -0.48 4.23 -8.06
CA ALA A 90 0.60 4.11 -9.04
C ALA A 90 1.95 4.46 -8.39
N GLY A 91 2.92 3.57 -8.55
CA GLY A 91 4.26 3.78 -8.03
C GLY A 91 5.05 2.48 -7.95
N PHE A 92 5.55 2.19 -6.76
CA PHE A 92 6.44 1.07 -6.49
C PHE A 92 6.00 0.32 -5.24
N GLN A 93 6.14 -1.00 -5.28
CA GLN A 93 5.93 -1.87 -4.13
C GLN A 93 7.02 -2.93 -4.08
N TRP A 94 7.50 -3.23 -2.88
CA TRP A 94 8.41 -4.33 -2.61
C TRP A 94 7.90 -5.16 -1.43
N THR A 95 7.54 -6.41 -1.71
CA THR A 95 7.18 -7.39 -0.69
C THR A 95 8.32 -8.37 -0.47
N PHE A 96 8.48 -8.82 0.76
CA PHE A 96 9.42 -9.86 1.16
C PHE A 96 8.79 -10.82 2.17
N ALA A 97 9.00 -12.12 1.97
CA ALA A 97 8.54 -13.19 2.85
C ALA A 97 9.69 -14.16 3.17
N GLY A 98 10.34 -13.94 4.31
CA GLY A 98 11.34 -14.82 4.91
C GLY A 98 10.87 -15.41 6.24
N ALA A 99 11.68 -16.27 6.82
CA ALA A 99 11.38 -16.91 8.11
C ALA A 99 11.53 -15.94 9.30
N ALA A 100 12.52 -15.05 9.26
CA ALA A 100 12.81 -14.09 10.33
C ALA A 100 12.39 -12.65 9.99
N LEU A 101 11.96 -12.38 8.75
CA LEU A 101 11.56 -11.06 8.30
C LEU A 101 10.45 -11.21 7.27
N ARG A 102 9.38 -10.45 7.46
CA ARG A 102 8.39 -10.16 6.44
C ARG A 102 8.28 -8.66 6.32
N HIS A 103 8.14 -8.15 5.10
CA HIS A 103 7.79 -6.75 4.93
C HIS A 103 7.05 -6.47 3.63
N GLU A 104 6.38 -5.32 3.63
CA GLU A 104 5.87 -4.61 2.48
C GLU A 104 6.38 -3.18 2.57
N MET A 105 7.04 -2.70 1.52
CA MET A 105 7.42 -1.31 1.36
C MET A 105 6.72 -0.78 0.12
N TRP A 106 6.29 0.48 0.15
CA TRP A 106 5.66 1.10 -1.02
C TRP A 106 6.01 2.58 -1.12
N LEU A 107 5.89 3.06 -2.35
CA LEU A 107 5.87 4.47 -2.70
C LEU A 107 4.75 4.65 -3.72
N VAL A 108 3.81 5.55 -3.45
CA VAL A 108 2.67 5.81 -4.32
C VAL A 108 2.63 7.30 -4.67
N TRP A 109 2.70 7.60 -5.97
CA TRP A 109 2.46 8.93 -6.51
C TRP A 109 0.96 9.17 -6.68
N GLN A 110 0.47 10.23 -6.06
CA GLN A 110 -0.94 10.61 -6.11
C GLN A 110 -1.17 11.77 -7.06
N ARG A 111 -0.23 12.73 -7.08
CA ARG A 111 -0.34 13.95 -7.87
C ARG A 111 1.06 14.43 -8.27
N LEU A 112 1.23 14.81 -9.54
CA LEU A 112 2.48 15.41 -10.03
C LEU A 112 2.53 16.91 -9.68
N ASN A 113 3.71 17.51 -9.63
CA ASN A 113 3.83 18.96 -9.44
C ASN A 113 3.45 19.70 -10.73
N THR A 114 2.50 20.62 -10.64
CA THR A 114 2.11 21.54 -11.72
C THR A 114 2.06 22.98 -11.20
N ALA A 115 1.77 23.93 -12.10
CA ALA A 115 1.59 25.33 -11.73
C ALA A 115 0.40 25.56 -10.79
N GLU A 116 -0.59 24.66 -10.82
CA GLU A 116 -1.81 24.73 -10.04
C GLU A 116 -1.68 24.06 -8.67
N HIS A 117 -0.81 23.04 -8.53
CA HIS A 117 -0.68 22.29 -7.28
C HIS A 117 0.71 21.63 -7.07
N ARG A 118 1.07 21.43 -5.80
CA ARG A 118 2.25 20.64 -5.38
C ARG A 118 2.15 19.17 -5.77
N GLU A 119 3.29 18.53 -6.00
CA GLU A 119 3.39 17.07 -6.03
C GLU A 119 2.91 16.50 -4.69
N ARG A 120 2.30 15.32 -4.75
CA ARG A 120 1.97 14.53 -3.58
C ARG A 120 2.29 13.08 -3.82
N PHE A 121 3.04 12.49 -2.90
CA PHE A 121 3.28 11.06 -2.83
C PHE A 121 3.25 10.61 -1.37
N ASP A 122 3.09 9.31 -1.17
CA ASP A 122 3.28 8.70 0.13
C ASP A 122 4.22 7.50 0.04
N VAL A 123 4.89 7.23 1.14
CA VAL A 123 5.74 6.06 1.32
C VAL A 123 5.36 5.36 2.60
N GLY A 124 5.52 4.05 2.63
CA GLY A 124 5.32 3.32 3.86
C GLY A 124 6.04 2.00 3.93
N VAL A 125 6.09 1.48 5.14
CA VAL A 125 6.69 0.20 5.50
C VAL A 125 5.74 -0.49 6.49
N ASP A 126 5.41 -1.74 6.21
CA ASP A 126 4.80 -2.68 7.14
C ASP A 126 5.75 -3.87 7.26
N ALA A 127 6.37 -4.07 8.42
CA ALA A 127 7.38 -5.10 8.63
C ALA A 127 7.16 -5.88 9.92
N GLU A 128 7.55 -7.15 9.91
CA GLU A 128 7.56 -8.02 11.07
C GLU A 128 8.89 -8.77 11.16
N LEU A 129 9.58 -8.58 12.28
CA LEU A 129 10.86 -9.21 12.58
C LEU A 129 10.68 -10.33 13.60
N GLY A 130 11.10 -11.55 13.28
CA GLY A 130 11.16 -12.65 14.23
C GLY A 130 12.33 -12.49 15.18
N ALA A 131 12.07 -12.17 16.45
CA ALA A 131 13.09 -12.02 17.48
C ALA A 131 13.41 -13.36 18.18
N ALA A 132 12.38 -14.22 18.32
CA ALA A 132 12.51 -15.59 18.84
C ALA A 132 11.37 -16.46 18.28
N ARG A 133 11.39 -17.78 18.57
CA ARG A 133 10.37 -18.74 18.06
C ARG A 133 8.93 -18.32 18.37
N ALA A 134 8.70 -17.65 19.50
CA ALA A 134 7.39 -17.22 19.96
C ALA A 134 7.28 -15.69 20.05
N VAL A 135 8.23 -14.92 19.51
CA VAL A 135 8.26 -13.46 19.67
C VAL A 135 8.56 -12.82 18.33
N SER A 136 7.72 -11.87 17.91
CA SER A 136 8.01 -10.99 16.78
C SER A 136 7.83 -9.51 17.14
N VAL A 137 8.47 -8.65 16.36
CA VAL A 137 8.46 -7.20 16.52
C VAL A 137 7.84 -6.61 15.25
N PRO A 138 6.58 -6.16 15.30
CA PRO A 138 6.00 -5.38 14.21
C PRO A 138 6.62 -3.96 14.19
N LEU A 139 6.83 -3.43 12.99
CA LEU A 139 7.32 -2.09 12.71
C LEU A 139 6.50 -1.52 11.54
N GLN A 140 5.90 -0.35 11.75
CA GLN A 140 5.14 0.35 10.73
C GLN A 140 5.58 1.82 10.64
N LEU A 141 5.70 2.31 9.41
CA LEU A 141 6.02 3.71 9.10
C LEU A 141 5.16 4.15 7.92
N HIS A 142 4.66 5.37 7.98
CA HIS A 142 3.93 5.99 6.88
C HIS A 142 4.29 7.47 6.82
N VAL A 143 4.67 7.93 5.64
CA VAL A 143 5.00 9.33 5.36
C VAL A 143 4.18 9.79 4.17
N VAL A 144 3.51 10.92 4.31
CA VAL A 144 2.83 11.62 3.23
C VAL A 144 3.60 12.91 2.98
N HIS A 145 4.08 13.08 1.76
CA HIS A 145 4.77 14.28 1.32
C HIS A 145 3.90 15.07 0.36
N GLU A 146 3.80 16.38 0.57
CA GLU A 146 3.19 17.33 -0.35
C GLU A 146 4.17 18.48 -0.60
N GLY A 147 4.73 18.55 -1.80
CA GLY A 147 5.83 19.46 -2.10
C GLY A 147 6.23 19.53 -3.58
N GLY A 148 7.54 19.65 -3.83
CA GLY A 148 8.10 19.92 -5.16
C GLY A 148 8.33 21.41 -5.41
N GLN A 149 9.44 21.76 -6.06
CA GLN A 149 9.91 23.15 -6.22
C GLN A 149 9.82 23.68 -7.66
N LEU A 150 9.32 22.88 -8.61
CA LEU A 150 9.28 23.27 -10.02
C LEU A 150 8.34 24.46 -10.27
N PHE A 151 7.29 24.60 -9.45
CA PHE A 151 6.34 25.70 -9.53
C PHE A 151 6.08 26.35 -8.17
N PRO A 152 5.77 27.64 -8.08
CA PRO A 152 5.39 28.31 -6.83
C PRO A 152 3.92 28.04 -6.47
N SER A 153 3.52 26.78 -6.32
CA SER A 153 2.12 26.36 -6.17
C SER A 153 1.76 25.98 -4.73
N GLY A 154 1.59 26.97 -3.84
CA GLY A 154 1.06 26.76 -2.48
C GLY A 154 2.07 26.22 -1.45
N PRO A 155 1.63 25.91 -0.22
CA PRO A 155 2.51 25.45 0.87
C PRO A 155 3.02 24.01 0.69
N VAL A 156 4.14 23.70 1.34
CA VAL A 156 4.67 22.33 1.50
C VAL A 156 4.10 21.74 2.79
N GLY A 157 3.86 20.44 2.82
CA GLY A 157 3.35 19.76 4.01
C GLY A 157 3.76 18.30 4.06
N ASP A 158 4.31 17.90 5.20
CA ASP A 158 4.70 16.52 5.47
C ASP A 158 3.95 15.98 6.67
N SER A 159 3.61 14.70 6.62
CA SER A 159 3.00 13.97 7.73
C SER A 159 3.71 12.65 7.89
N THR A 160 4.17 12.36 9.11
CA THR A 160 4.89 11.12 9.44
C THR A 160 4.22 10.46 10.64
N ALA A 161 3.93 9.17 10.52
CA ALA A 161 3.40 8.34 11.59
C ALA A 161 4.18 7.02 11.64
N ALA A 162 4.46 6.53 12.83
CA ALA A 162 5.15 5.26 13.02
C ALA A 162 4.61 4.50 14.24
N ALA A 163 4.67 3.17 14.18
CA ALA A 163 4.38 2.29 15.31
C ALA A 163 5.39 1.15 15.38
N ALA A 164 5.62 0.66 16.59
CA ALA A 164 6.40 -0.52 16.88
C ALA A 164 5.77 -1.27 18.05
N GLY A 165 6.01 -2.57 18.16
CA GLY A 165 5.46 -3.36 19.27
C GLY A 165 6.16 -4.69 19.47
N VAL A 166 5.54 -5.55 20.28
CA VAL A 166 5.97 -6.92 20.51
C VAL A 166 4.74 -7.83 20.44
N ASN A 167 4.81 -8.82 19.55
CA ASN A 167 3.83 -9.89 19.44
C ASN A 167 4.39 -11.15 20.09
N VAL A 168 3.60 -11.77 20.96
CA VAL A 168 3.92 -13.08 21.55
C VAL A 168 2.98 -14.12 20.96
N HIS A 169 3.55 -15.14 20.32
CA HIS A 169 2.82 -16.22 19.67
C HIS A 169 2.71 -17.41 20.61
N GLY A 170 1.48 -17.78 20.97
CA GLY A 170 1.19 -18.96 21.79
C GLY A 170 -0.06 -19.67 21.29
N ARG A 171 -0.26 -20.93 21.68
CA ARG A 171 -1.58 -21.55 21.57
C ARG A 171 -2.47 -20.95 22.64
N ALA A 172 -3.55 -20.29 22.25
CA ALA A 172 -4.63 -20.01 23.18
C ALA A 172 -5.15 -21.36 23.69
N GLY A 173 -5.03 -21.60 24.99
CA GLY A 173 -5.79 -22.67 25.65
C GLY A 173 -7.29 -22.34 25.58
N PRO A 174 -8.19 -23.31 25.83
CA PRO A 174 -9.61 -23.02 25.90
C PRO A 174 -9.84 -21.92 26.95
N LEU A 175 -10.51 -20.85 26.53
CA LEU A 175 -11.00 -19.81 27.43
C LEU A 175 -12.23 -20.36 28.16
N ASP A 176 -12.01 -21.26 29.11
CA ASP A 176 -13.03 -21.63 30.09
C ASP A 176 -12.88 -20.73 31.32
N ARG A 177 -13.83 -19.80 31.47
CA ARG A 177 -14.70 -19.66 32.64
C ARG A 177 -15.77 -18.58 32.42
#